data_AF-A0A4Y9FN61-F1
#
_entry.id   AF-A0A4Y9FN61-F1
#
_cell.length_a   1.000
_cell.length_b   1.000
_cell.length_c   1.000
_cell.angle_alpha   90.00
_cell.angle_beta   90.00
_cell.angle_gamma   90.00
#
_symmetry.space_group_name_H-M   'P 1'
#
loop_
_entity.id
_entity.type
_entity.pdbx_description
1 polymer ?
#
loop_
_entity_poly.entity_id
_entity_poly.type
_entity_poly.pdbx_seq_one_letter_code
_entity_poly.pdbx_strand_id
1 'polypeptide(L)'
;MDIAENYAEQLLLQRCLEPLGYPWPVPRQDVNEELPPTHNRVGHRLFDVDIARNWGYSFAAIATPNVVAWDNFRSTVSRTDSAERNSAIEACLGEIRREYPPTPADDAPRVLSLVQKAAATAAKDADVRAASERWTTCMAPLSITDLPADPMAMPSDSVEKTFLNSAIRPTPDEVRIAVADAECMESSGYSDALYRAQKAAQLDILNEHRSELEQIRSNLSDRRTAVLEIISRHSPAS
;
A
#
# COMPACT_ATOMS: atom_id res chain seq x y z
N MET A 1 -5.59 6.93 2.48
CA MET A 1 -6.78 6.82 3.34
C MET A 1 -6.83 5.38 3.82
N ASP A 2 -6.89 5.16 5.13
CA ASP A 2 -7.02 3.83 5.71
C ASP A 2 -8.33 3.16 5.22
N ILE A 3 -8.32 1.84 5.02
CA ILE A 3 -9.50 1.08 4.57
C ILE A 3 -10.66 1.29 5.55
N ALA A 4 -10.35 1.33 6.85
CA ALA A 4 -11.35 1.57 7.89
C ALA A 4 -11.92 2.99 7.85
N GLU A 5 -11.09 4.02 7.63
CA GLU A 5 -11.54 5.41 7.51
C GLU A 5 -12.47 5.59 6.32
N ASN A 6 -12.09 5.05 5.15
CA ASN A 6 -12.94 5.09 3.96
C ASN A 6 -14.27 4.40 4.24
N TYR A 7 -14.24 3.20 4.83
CA TYR A 7 -15.45 2.45 5.11
C TYR A 7 -16.39 3.21 6.06
N ALA A 8 -15.86 3.78 7.14
CA ALA A 8 -16.62 4.60 8.08
C ALA A 8 -17.27 5.83 7.39
N GLU A 9 -16.53 6.55 6.53
CA GLU A 9 -17.08 7.69 5.78
C GLU A 9 -18.23 7.25 4.87
N GLN A 10 -18.08 6.12 4.17
CA GLN A 10 -19.14 5.58 3.31
C GLN A 10 -20.41 5.21 4.10
N LEU A 11 -20.27 4.57 5.27
CA LEU A 11 -21.40 4.22 6.13
C LEU A 11 -22.15 5.46 6.64
N LEU A 12 -21.42 6.52 7.01
CA LEU A 12 -22.03 7.79 7.41
C LEU A 12 -22.71 8.49 6.22
N LEU A 13 -22.08 8.44 5.05
CA LEU A 13 -22.63 8.99 3.83
C LEU A 13 -23.93 8.27 3.43
N GLN A 14 -24.00 6.94 3.60
CA GLN A 14 -25.23 6.17 3.42
C GLN A 14 -26.35 6.69 4.31
N ARG A 15 -26.10 6.86 5.60
CA ARG A 15 -27.10 7.35 6.56
C ARG A 15 -27.62 8.75 6.23
N CYS A 16 -26.79 9.59 5.62
CA CYS A 16 -27.18 10.94 5.22
C CYS A 16 -27.97 10.94 3.89
N LEU A 17 -27.56 10.14 2.90
CA LEU A 17 -28.13 10.16 1.55
C LEU A 17 -29.44 9.36 1.41
N GLU A 18 -29.58 8.23 2.11
CA GLU A 18 -30.77 7.39 1.97
C GLU A 18 -32.09 8.12 2.31
N PRO A 19 -32.19 8.90 3.41
CA PRO A 19 -33.38 9.70 3.70
C PRO A 19 -33.69 10.78 2.67
N LEU A 20 -32.69 11.22 1.89
CA LEU A 20 -32.84 12.19 0.81
C LEU A 20 -33.29 11.53 -0.51
N GLY A 21 -33.49 10.21 -0.52
CA GLY A 21 -33.90 9.47 -1.71
C GLY A 21 -32.75 9.12 -2.66
N TYR A 22 -31.50 9.20 -2.18
CA TYR A 22 -30.31 8.81 -2.94
C TYR A 22 -29.75 7.49 -2.41
N PRO A 23 -30.02 6.34 -3.06
CA PRO A 23 -29.50 5.05 -2.61
C PRO A 23 -27.97 5.02 -2.57
N TRP A 24 -27.43 4.52 -1.47
CA TRP A 24 -25.98 4.41 -1.26
C TRP A 24 -25.63 3.08 -0.58
N PRO A 25 -25.79 1.94 -1.27
CA PRO A 25 -25.74 0.61 -0.66
C PRO A 25 -24.29 0.20 -0.37
N VAL A 26 -23.75 0.63 0.77
CA VAL A 26 -22.36 0.34 1.12
C VAL A 26 -22.20 -1.15 1.42
N PRO A 27 -21.33 -1.87 0.69
CA PRO A 27 -21.07 -3.27 0.98
C PRO A 27 -20.33 -3.41 2.31
N ARG A 28 -20.50 -4.56 2.97
CA ARG A 28 -19.73 -4.89 4.16
C ARG A 28 -18.24 -4.97 3.80
N GLN A 29 -17.38 -4.36 4.61
CA GLN A 29 -15.92 -4.46 4.50
C GLN A 29 -15.38 -5.16 5.74
N ASP A 30 -14.60 -6.23 5.56
CA ASP A 30 -13.71 -6.68 6.63
C ASP A 30 -12.46 -5.81 6.63
N VAL A 31 -12.29 -5.00 7.69
CA VAL A 31 -11.13 -4.13 7.86
C VAL A 31 -9.90 -4.88 8.37
N ASN A 32 -10.05 -6.17 8.69
CA ASN A 32 -8.97 -7.07 9.10
C ASN A 32 -8.72 -8.17 8.05
N GLU A 33 -9.24 -8.03 6.84
CA GLU A 33 -9.06 -8.99 5.75
C GLU A 33 -7.56 -9.28 5.53
N GLU A 34 -7.26 -10.55 5.26
CA GLU A 34 -5.88 -10.98 5.00
C GLU A 34 -5.35 -10.34 3.72
N LEU A 35 -4.12 -9.84 3.78
CA LEU A 35 -3.49 -9.18 2.65
C LEU A 35 -2.86 -10.19 1.70
N PRO A 36 -2.67 -9.82 0.42
CA PRO A 36 -1.93 -10.66 -0.51
C PRO A 36 -0.52 -10.93 0.02
N PRO A 37 0.02 -12.14 -0.19
CA PRO A 37 1.35 -12.51 0.31
C PRO A 37 2.47 -11.65 -0.27
N THR A 38 2.20 -10.89 -1.34
CA THR A 38 3.17 -10.03 -2.02
C THR A 38 3.29 -8.63 -1.39
N HIS A 39 2.52 -8.30 -0.35
CA HIS A 39 2.62 -7.01 0.35
C HIS A 39 2.36 -7.12 1.85
N ASN A 40 2.89 -6.18 2.61
CA ASN A 40 2.50 -5.99 4.01
C ASN A 40 1.38 -4.95 4.18
N ARG A 41 0.96 -4.73 5.43
CA ARG A 41 -0.12 -3.78 5.80
C ARG A 41 0.13 -2.32 5.48
N VAL A 42 1.38 -1.93 5.24
CA VAL A 42 1.71 -0.55 4.84
C VAL A 42 1.92 -0.42 3.34
N GLY A 43 1.55 -1.46 2.57
CA GLY A 43 1.65 -1.47 1.11
C GLY A 43 3.06 -1.66 0.58
N HIS A 44 4.04 -2.00 1.44
CA HIS A 44 5.36 -2.35 0.96
C HIS A 44 5.32 -3.72 0.30
N ARG A 45 5.88 -3.79 -0.91
CA ARG A 45 6.09 -5.03 -1.63
C ARG A 45 6.99 -5.95 -0.83
N LEU A 46 6.56 -7.20 -0.68
CA LEU A 46 7.36 -8.29 -0.16
C LEU A 46 7.93 -9.05 -1.34
N PHE A 47 9.21 -9.41 -1.23
CA PHE A 47 9.93 -10.10 -2.29
C PHE A 47 10.99 -11.01 -1.69
N ASP A 48 10.83 -12.31 -1.92
CA ASP A 48 11.75 -13.37 -1.58
C ASP A 48 11.63 -14.48 -2.63
N VAL A 49 12.42 -15.54 -2.48
CA VAL A 49 12.46 -16.63 -3.47
C VAL A 49 11.12 -17.36 -3.58
N ASP A 50 10.39 -17.53 -2.48
CA ASP A 50 9.10 -18.24 -2.49
C ASP A 50 7.99 -17.37 -3.09
N ILE A 51 7.99 -16.07 -2.82
CA ILE A 51 7.12 -15.10 -3.47
C ILE A 51 7.42 -15.07 -4.98
N ALA A 52 8.69 -14.97 -5.36
CA ALA A 52 9.11 -14.93 -6.76
C ALA A 52 8.71 -16.21 -7.53
N ARG A 53 8.83 -17.39 -6.89
CA ARG A 53 8.40 -18.68 -7.47
C ARG A 53 6.91 -18.72 -7.77
N ASN A 54 6.08 -18.15 -6.89
CA ASN A 54 4.62 -18.23 -7.00
C ASN A 54 4.02 -17.09 -7.83
N TRP A 55 4.64 -15.92 -7.80
CA TRP A 55 4.05 -14.67 -8.30
C TRP A 55 4.94 -13.91 -9.28
N GLY A 56 6.18 -14.33 -9.52
CA GLY A 56 7.11 -13.60 -10.38
C GLY A 56 7.31 -12.17 -9.88
N TYR A 57 7.24 -11.20 -10.79
CA TYR A 57 7.18 -9.79 -10.43
C TYR A 57 5.75 -9.26 -10.27
N SER A 58 4.74 -10.09 -10.51
CA SER A 58 3.34 -9.73 -10.45
C SER A 58 2.86 -9.61 -8.99
N PHE A 59 1.81 -8.82 -8.80
CA PHE A 59 1.09 -8.77 -7.53
C PHE A 59 0.15 -9.97 -7.43
N ALA A 60 0.04 -10.55 -6.24
CA ALA A 60 -0.99 -11.54 -5.98
C ALA A 60 -2.35 -10.86 -6.12
N ALA A 61 -3.08 -11.19 -7.18
CA ALA A 61 -4.43 -10.70 -7.39
C ALA A 61 -5.36 -11.35 -6.36
N ILE A 62 -5.88 -10.55 -5.42
CA ILE A 62 -6.97 -10.95 -4.55
C ILE A 62 -8.27 -10.43 -5.14
N ALA A 63 -8.99 -11.29 -5.86
CA ALA A 63 -10.40 -11.06 -6.17
C ALA A 63 -11.26 -11.74 -5.10
N THR A 64 -11.23 -11.25 -3.86
CA THR A 64 -12.17 -11.72 -2.84
C THR A 64 -13.58 -11.20 -3.16
N PRO A 65 -14.63 -11.88 -2.68
CA PRO A 65 -15.99 -11.37 -2.77
C PRO A 65 -16.13 -9.93 -2.24
N ASN A 66 -15.32 -9.56 -1.23
CA ASN A 66 -15.28 -8.21 -0.68
C ASN A 66 -14.76 -7.19 -1.71
N VAL A 67 -13.60 -7.45 -2.33
CA VAL A 67 -13.05 -6.61 -3.41
C VAL A 67 -14.06 -6.44 -4.56
N VAL A 68 -14.68 -7.54 -5.00
CA VAL A 68 -15.69 -7.50 -6.08
C VAL A 68 -16.92 -6.67 -5.67
N ALA A 69 -17.39 -6.80 -4.44
CA ALA A 69 -18.52 -6.02 -3.95
C ALA A 69 -18.22 -4.52 -3.91
N TRP A 70 -17.01 -4.15 -3.47
CA TRP A 70 -16.55 -2.76 -3.45
C TRP A 70 -16.32 -2.18 -4.84
N ASP A 71 -15.79 -2.97 -5.78
CA ASP A 71 -15.67 -2.55 -7.17
C ASP A 71 -17.02 -2.26 -7.80
N ASN A 72 -18.00 -3.15 -7.57
CA ASN A 72 -19.38 -2.96 -8.02
C ASN A 72 -20.01 -1.73 -7.39
N PHE A 73 -19.86 -1.54 -6.07
CA PHE A 73 -20.32 -0.35 -5.36
C PHE A 73 -19.73 0.93 -5.96
N ARG A 74 -18.39 1.01 -6.11
CA ARG A 74 -17.70 2.16 -6.71
C ARG A 74 -18.22 2.45 -8.12
N SER A 75 -18.38 1.42 -8.95
CA SER A 75 -18.93 1.58 -10.30
C SER A 75 -20.38 2.08 -10.29
N THR A 76 -21.16 1.74 -9.26
CA THR A 76 -22.57 2.12 -9.14
C THR A 76 -22.71 3.56 -8.67
N VAL A 77 -21.92 3.97 -7.68
CA VAL A 77 -21.95 5.35 -7.16
C VAL A 77 -21.17 6.33 -8.04
N SER A 78 -20.21 5.88 -8.85
CA SER A 78 -19.51 6.75 -9.81
C SER A 78 -20.35 7.11 -11.03
N ARG A 79 -21.46 6.40 -11.29
CA ARG A 79 -22.43 6.72 -12.35
C ARG A 79 -23.38 7.86 -11.96
N THR A 80 -23.04 8.62 -10.92
CA THR A 80 -23.87 9.74 -10.43
C THR A 80 -24.04 10.81 -11.51
N ASP A 81 -25.30 11.10 -11.77
CA ASP A 81 -25.82 11.58 -13.05
C ASP A 81 -26.59 12.90 -12.95
N SER A 82 -26.72 13.49 -11.74
CA SER A 82 -27.34 14.80 -11.55
C SER A 82 -26.55 15.73 -10.61
N ALA A 83 -26.66 17.04 -10.87
CA ALA A 83 -26.02 18.08 -10.06
C ALA A 83 -26.59 18.14 -8.64
N GLU A 84 -27.88 17.81 -8.48
CA GLU A 84 -28.57 17.76 -7.19
C GLU A 84 -28.00 16.66 -6.31
N ARG A 85 -27.78 15.46 -6.86
CA ARG A 85 -27.19 14.34 -6.13
C ARG A 85 -25.75 14.65 -5.70
N ASN A 86 -24.95 15.26 -6.57
CA ASN A 86 -23.60 15.71 -6.21
C ASN A 86 -23.63 16.76 -5.09
N SER A 87 -24.56 17.70 -5.14
CA SER A 87 -24.72 18.73 -4.10
C SER A 87 -25.11 18.10 -2.75
N ALA A 88 -25.97 17.08 -2.76
CA ALA A 88 -26.32 16.33 -1.55
C ALA A 88 -25.12 15.55 -0.98
N ILE A 89 -24.32 14.91 -1.84
CA ILE A 89 -23.07 14.24 -1.44
C ILE A 89 -22.12 15.22 -0.76
N GLU A 90 -21.85 16.37 -1.38
CA GLU A 90 -20.95 17.39 -0.81
C GLU A 90 -21.48 17.96 0.52
N ALA A 91 -22.79 18.20 0.63
CA ALA A 91 -23.40 18.65 1.88
C ALA A 91 -23.22 17.62 3.00
N CYS A 92 -23.56 16.35 2.71
CA CYS A 92 -23.37 15.24 3.65
C CYS A 92 -21.91 15.08 4.07
N LEU A 93 -20.97 15.07 3.11
CA LEU A 93 -19.54 14.99 3.41
C LEU A 93 -19.04 16.18 4.23
N GLY A 94 -19.56 17.38 3.97
CA GLY A 94 -19.24 18.59 4.73
C GLY A 94 -19.70 18.50 6.20
N GLU A 95 -20.86 17.90 6.46
CA GLU A 95 -21.34 17.64 7.83
C GLU A 95 -20.52 16.54 8.51
N ILE A 96 -20.34 15.40 7.83
CA ILE A 96 -19.57 14.27 8.33
C ILE A 96 -18.15 14.69 8.71
N ARG A 97 -17.45 15.43 7.86
CA ARG A 97 -16.07 15.88 8.12
C ARG A 97 -15.98 16.99 9.16
N ARG A 98 -17.08 17.65 9.51
CA ARG A 98 -17.14 18.60 10.63
C ARG A 98 -17.28 17.86 11.96
N GLU A 99 -18.11 16.83 12.01
CA GLU A 99 -18.33 15.98 13.19
C GLU A 99 -17.16 15.01 13.42
N TYR A 100 -16.62 14.45 12.33
CA TYR A 100 -15.52 13.48 12.32
C TYR A 100 -14.39 13.96 11.41
N PRO A 101 -13.62 15.00 11.82
CA PRO A 101 -12.50 15.50 11.03
C PRO A 101 -11.56 14.38 10.57
N PRO A 102 -11.10 14.41 9.30
CA PRO A 102 -10.12 13.45 8.83
C PRO A 102 -8.80 13.64 9.57
N THR A 103 -7.92 12.63 9.48
CA THR A 103 -6.52 12.76 9.92
C THR A 103 -5.90 14.04 9.34
N PRO A 104 -5.15 14.84 10.13
CA PRO A 104 -4.52 16.06 9.64
C PRO A 104 -3.76 15.81 8.33
N ALA A 105 -4.01 16.66 7.34
CA ALA A 105 -3.49 16.47 5.98
C ALA A 105 -1.95 16.43 5.94
N ASP A 106 -1.28 17.02 6.93
CA ASP A 106 0.17 17.14 6.99
C ASP A 106 0.86 15.94 7.67
N ASP A 107 0.16 15.17 8.50
CA ASP A 107 0.76 14.09 9.29
C ASP A 107 1.31 12.96 8.38
N ALA A 108 0.52 12.51 7.40
CA ALA A 108 0.93 11.44 6.49
C ALA A 108 2.08 11.85 5.55
N PRO A 109 2.04 13.00 4.85
CA PRO A 109 3.18 13.50 4.08
C PRO A 109 4.43 13.69 4.94
N ARG A 110 4.25 14.13 6.19
CA ARG A 110 5.37 14.32 7.12
C ARG A 110 6.04 13.00 7.50
N VAL A 111 5.27 11.99 7.89
CA VAL A 111 5.80 10.65 8.19
C VAL A 111 6.45 10.04 6.94
N LEU A 112 5.82 10.18 5.77
CA LEU A 112 6.36 9.67 4.51
C LEU A 112 7.71 10.32 4.17
N SER A 113 7.84 11.64 4.36
CA SER A 113 9.10 12.36 4.18
C SER A 113 10.22 11.80 5.07
N LEU A 114 9.90 11.48 6.33
CA LEU A 114 10.87 10.87 7.24
C LEU A 114 11.25 9.44 6.81
N VAL A 115 10.29 8.62 6.40
CA VAL A 115 10.57 7.27 5.86
C VAL A 115 11.47 7.35 4.63
N GLN A 116 11.21 8.30 3.72
CA GLN A 116 12.03 8.53 2.53
C GLN A 116 13.45 9.00 2.91
N LYS A 117 13.60 9.87 3.91
CA LYS A 117 14.92 10.29 4.44
C LYS A 117 15.70 9.10 4.97
N ALA A 118 15.06 8.19 5.71
CA ALA A 118 15.71 6.97 6.19
C ALA A 118 16.13 6.05 5.04
N ALA A 119 15.25 5.82 4.07
CA ALA A 119 15.56 4.98 2.90
C ALA A 119 16.72 5.55 2.08
N ALA A 120 16.72 6.86 1.81
CA ALA A 120 17.79 7.55 1.10
C ALA A 120 19.13 7.54 1.86
N THR A 121 19.09 7.47 3.19
CA THR A 121 20.28 7.31 4.03
C THR A 121 20.81 5.89 3.95
N ALA A 122 19.93 4.90 4.09
CA ALA A 122 20.29 3.49 4.00
C ALA A 122 20.88 3.11 2.63
N ALA A 123 20.34 3.66 1.54
CA ALA A 123 20.86 3.42 0.19
C ALA A 123 22.31 3.91 -0.03
N LYS A 124 22.80 4.83 0.82
CA LYS A 124 24.18 5.35 0.77
C LYS A 124 25.15 4.53 1.62
N ASP A 125 24.65 3.59 2.41
CA ASP A 125 25.46 2.74 3.27
C ASP A 125 26.46 1.91 2.43
N ALA A 126 27.69 1.79 2.93
CA ALA A 126 28.77 1.15 2.20
C ALA A 126 28.53 -0.35 1.99
N ASP A 127 27.94 -1.03 2.98
CA ASP A 127 27.65 -2.47 2.88
C ASP A 127 26.50 -2.72 1.91
N VAL A 128 25.50 -1.84 1.90
CA VAL A 128 24.39 -1.88 0.93
C VAL A 128 24.92 -1.74 -0.50
N ARG A 129 25.75 -0.73 -0.75
CA ARG A 129 26.36 -0.50 -2.08
C ARG A 129 27.23 -1.67 -2.52
N ALA A 130 28.07 -2.20 -1.63
CA ALA A 130 28.89 -3.36 -1.93
C ALA A 130 28.05 -4.62 -2.21
N ALA A 131 26.92 -4.81 -1.51
CA ALA A 131 25.99 -5.89 -1.79
C ALA A 131 25.27 -5.71 -3.13
N SER A 132 24.90 -4.48 -3.48
CA SER A 132 24.34 -4.10 -4.78
C SER A 132 25.27 -4.51 -5.93
N GLU A 133 26.57 -4.23 -5.82
CA GLU A 133 27.57 -4.61 -6.84
C GLU A 133 27.70 -6.13 -6.99
N ARG A 134 27.65 -6.88 -5.87
CA ARG A 134 27.63 -8.35 -5.90
C ARG A 134 26.35 -8.89 -6.54
N TRP A 135 25.21 -8.29 -6.24
CA TRP A 135 23.93 -8.63 -6.86
C TRP A 135 23.96 -8.39 -8.38
N THR A 136 24.47 -7.24 -8.84
CA THR A 136 24.60 -6.95 -10.29
C THR A 136 25.47 -8.00 -10.99
N THR A 137 26.57 -8.42 -10.34
CA THR A 137 27.44 -9.49 -10.85
C THR A 137 26.69 -10.83 -10.93
N CYS A 138 25.88 -11.15 -9.91
CA CYS A 138 25.06 -12.36 -9.88
C CYS A 138 23.99 -12.37 -10.99
N MET A 139 23.37 -11.22 -11.28
CA MET A 139 22.32 -11.07 -12.29
C MET A 139 22.85 -10.99 -13.72
N ALA A 140 24.13 -10.67 -13.92
CA ALA A 140 24.74 -10.49 -15.25
C ALA A 140 24.48 -11.63 -16.25
N PRO A 141 24.50 -12.93 -15.88
CA PRO A 141 24.23 -14.03 -16.80
C PRO A 141 22.83 -14.00 -17.43
N LEU A 142 21.85 -13.33 -16.82
CA LEU A 142 20.50 -13.19 -17.36
C LEU A 142 20.42 -12.25 -18.57
N SER A 143 21.49 -11.48 -18.85
CA SER A 143 21.61 -10.61 -20.03
C SER A 143 20.45 -9.61 -20.18
N ILE A 144 19.98 -9.06 -19.05
CA ILE A 144 18.94 -8.01 -19.03
C ILE A 144 19.57 -6.69 -19.51
N THR A 145 19.06 -6.16 -20.62
CA THR A 145 19.65 -5.00 -21.32
C THR A 145 19.79 -3.75 -20.46
N ASP A 146 18.83 -3.52 -19.57
CA ASP A 146 18.69 -2.36 -18.70
C ASP A 146 18.73 -2.77 -17.22
N LEU A 147 19.56 -3.75 -16.87
CA LEU A 147 19.77 -4.19 -15.48
C LEU A 147 20.14 -2.97 -14.61
N PRO A 148 19.32 -2.60 -13.61
CA PRO A 148 19.63 -1.49 -12.74
C PRO A 148 20.86 -1.76 -11.88
N ALA A 149 21.45 -0.71 -11.31
CA ALA A 149 22.49 -0.85 -10.30
C ALA A 149 21.92 -1.16 -8.90
N ASP A 150 20.67 -0.73 -8.64
CA ASP A 150 19.95 -0.94 -7.39
C ASP A 150 18.96 -2.12 -7.55
N PRO A 151 19.10 -3.20 -6.77
CA PRO A 151 18.16 -4.32 -6.78
C PRO A 151 16.71 -3.89 -6.53
N MET A 152 16.48 -2.83 -5.76
CA MET A 152 15.11 -2.33 -5.50
C MET A 152 14.45 -1.69 -6.71
N ALA A 153 15.21 -1.42 -7.78
CA ALA A 153 14.70 -0.92 -9.05
C ALA A 153 14.35 -2.05 -10.04
N MET A 154 14.43 -3.31 -9.62
CA MET A 154 13.82 -4.41 -10.37
C MET A 154 12.30 -4.47 -10.12
N PRO A 155 11.51 -4.92 -11.11
CA PRO A 155 11.90 -5.24 -12.49
C PRO A 155 12.30 -4.00 -13.30
N SER A 156 13.23 -4.15 -14.25
CA SER A 156 13.60 -3.07 -15.17
C SER A 156 12.51 -2.84 -16.22
N ASP A 157 12.51 -1.67 -16.86
CA ASP A 157 11.59 -1.30 -17.94
C ASP A 157 11.42 -2.40 -19.02
N SER A 158 12.52 -3.05 -19.43
CA SER A 158 12.49 -4.11 -20.44
C SER A 158 11.81 -5.38 -19.93
N VAL A 159 12.01 -5.74 -18.66
CA VAL A 159 11.33 -6.86 -18.01
C VAL A 159 9.85 -6.54 -17.84
N GLU A 160 9.50 -5.34 -17.36
CA GLU A 160 8.11 -4.91 -17.20
C GLU A 160 7.34 -4.94 -18.51
N LYS A 161 7.88 -4.34 -19.57
CA LYS A 161 7.23 -4.27 -20.90
C LYS A 161 6.98 -5.65 -21.49
N THR A 162 7.87 -6.60 -21.20
CA THR A 162 7.79 -7.96 -21.73
C THR A 162 6.73 -8.79 -21.01
N PHE A 163 6.57 -8.64 -19.69
CA PHE A 163 5.80 -9.59 -18.89
C PHE A 163 4.62 -9.01 -18.11
N LEU A 164 4.68 -7.75 -17.67
CA LEU A 164 3.71 -7.19 -16.71
C LEU A 164 2.50 -6.49 -17.35
N ASN A 165 2.47 -6.33 -18.68
CA ASN A 165 1.43 -5.55 -19.36
C ASN A 165 0.12 -6.29 -19.65
N SER A 166 -0.03 -7.59 -19.35
CA SER A 166 -1.24 -8.30 -19.80
C SER A 166 -1.64 -9.59 -19.06
N ALA A 167 -0.85 -10.12 -18.13
CA ALA A 167 -1.10 -11.43 -17.57
C ALA A 167 -1.69 -11.39 -16.15
N ILE A 168 -2.81 -12.10 -15.93
CA ILE A 168 -3.39 -12.36 -14.58
C ILE A 168 -2.44 -13.25 -13.75
N ARG A 169 -1.51 -13.95 -14.40
CA ARG A 169 -0.52 -14.84 -13.78
C ARG A 169 0.85 -14.62 -14.43
N PRO A 170 1.94 -14.72 -13.66
CA PRO A 170 3.27 -14.51 -14.19
C PRO A 170 3.62 -15.57 -15.24
N THR A 171 4.38 -15.17 -16.26
CA THR A 171 4.88 -16.13 -17.27
C THR A 171 6.02 -16.97 -16.70
N PRO A 172 6.32 -18.17 -17.25
CA PRO A 172 7.46 -18.95 -16.80
C PRO A 172 8.80 -18.21 -16.88
N ASP A 173 8.97 -17.34 -17.88
CA ASP A 173 10.19 -16.53 -18.02
C ASP A 173 10.26 -15.40 -17.00
N GLU A 174 9.13 -14.76 -16.68
CA GLU A 174 9.03 -13.79 -15.58
C GLU A 174 9.41 -14.44 -14.24
N VAL A 175 8.82 -15.60 -13.93
CA VAL A 175 9.13 -16.36 -12.71
C VAL A 175 10.61 -16.70 -12.67
N ARG A 176 11.19 -17.18 -13.77
CA ARG A 176 12.62 -17.51 -13.84
C ARG A 176 13.50 -16.31 -13.52
N ILE A 177 13.20 -15.13 -14.07
CA ILE A 177 13.96 -13.90 -13.82
C ILE A 177 13.77 -13.42 -12.38
N ALA A 178 12.54 -13.41 -11.88
CA ALA A 178 12.23 -13.00 -10.50
C ALA A 178 12.88 -13.91 -9.46
N VAL A 179 12.90 -15.23 -9.70
CA VAL A 179 13.56 -16.18 -8.81
C VAL A 179 15.06 -15.95 -8.78
N ALA A 180 15.68 -15.75 -9.95
CA ALA A 180 17.11 -15.44 -10.02
C ALA A 180 17.43 -14.10 -9.32
N ASP A 181 16.58 -13.08 -9.46
CA ASP A 181 16.71 -11.83 -8.72
C ASP A 181 16.68 -12.05 -7.21
N ALA A 182 15.66 -12.74 -6.70
CA ALA A 182 15.53 -13.02 -5.28
C ALA A 182 16.72 -13.84 -4.73
N GLU A 183 17.17 -14.88 -5.46
CA GLU A 183 18.34 -15.68 -5.09
C GLU A 183 19.63 -14.84 -5.12
N CYS A 184 19.76 -13.92 -6.08
CA CYS A 184 20.88 -12.97 -6.12
C CYS A 184 20.82 -11.95 -4.99
N MET A 185 19.63 -11.49 -4.57
CA MET A 185 19.49 -10.57 -3.43
C MET A 185 19.90 -11.25 -2.12
N GLU A 186 19.51 -12.52 -1.94
CA GLU A 186 19.91 -13.32 -0.78
C GLU A 186 21.41 -13.62 -0.78
N SER A 187 21.93 -14.20 -1.86
CA SER A 187 23.34 -14.63 -1.94
C SER A 187 24.35 -13.48 -1.95
N SER A 188 23.96 -12.30 -2.43
CA SER A 188 24.78 -11.08 -2.34
C SER A 188 24.78 -10.46 -0.94
N GLY A 189 23.85 -10.87 -0.07
CA GLY A 189 23.61 -10.27 1.24
C GLY A 189 22.94 -8.89 1.17
N TYR A 190 22.31 -8.54 0.05
CA TYR A 190 21.70 -7.23 -0.16
C TYR A 190 20.53 -6.98 0.79
N SER A 191 19.59 -7.93 0.90
CA SER A 191 18.41 -7.80 1.76
C SER A 191 18.79 -7.55 3.23
N ASP A 192 19.80 -8.27 3.72
CA ASP A 192 20.33 -8.13 5.07
C ASP A 192 21.03 -6.79 5.30
N ALA A 193 21.90 -6.38 4.36
CA ALA A 193 22.59 -5.11 4.44
C ALA A 193 21.58 -3.94 4.44
N LEU A 194 20.61 -3.97 3.53
CA LEU A 194 19.58 -2.95 3.42
C LEU A 194 18.72 -2.89 4.67
N TYR A 195 18.28 -4.04 5.20
CA TYR A 195 17.49 -4.10 6.42
C TYR A 195 18.25 -3.47 7.61
N ARG A 196 19.52 -3.81 7.81
CA ARG A 196 20.33 -3.23 8.90
C ARG A 196 20.49 -1.72 8.74
N ALA A 197 20.81 -1.25 7.54
CA ALA A 197 20.99 0.17 7.25
C ALA A 197 19.68 0.97 7.42
N GLN A 198 18.56 0.45 6.93
CA GLN A 198 17.23 1.05 7.11
C GLN A 198 16.85 1.12 8.58
N LYS A 199 17.05 0.04 9.34
CA LYS A 199 16.78 0.00 10.78
C LYS A 199 17.58 1.06 11.54
N ALA A 200 18.88 1.18 11.24
CA ALA A 200 19.73 2.21 11.86
C ALA A 200 19.22 3.62 11.55
N ALA A 201 18.99 3.92 10.27
CA ALA A 201 18.48 5.23 9.85
C ALA A 201 17.09 5.56 10.44
N GLN A 202 16.20 4.57 10.56
CA GLN A 202 14.90 4.75 11.20
C GLN A 202 15.03 5.03 12.70
N LEU A 203 15.94 4.35 13.42
CA LEU A 203 16.19 4.63 14.83
C LEU A 203 16.71 6.04 15.07
N ASP A 204 17.59 6.53 14.19
CA ASP A 204 18.09 7.91 14.26
C ASP A 204 16.95 8.93 14.07
N ILE A 205 16.08 8.70 13.07
CA ILE A 205 14.89 9.53 12.84
C ILE A 205 13.94 9.49 14.03
N LEU A 206 13.70 8.31 14.62
CA LEU A 206 12.84 8.16 15.80
C LEU A 206 13.39 8.94 17.00
N ASN A 207 14.71 9.02 17.15
CA ASN A 207 15.35 9.80 18.19
C ASN A 207 15.28 11.31 17.91
N GLU A 208 15.51 11.73 16.66
CA GLU A 208 15.44 13.13 16.22
C GLU A 208 14.02 13.72 16.30
N HIS A 209 13.01 12.91 15.95
CA HIS A 209 11.61 13.34 15.79
C HIS A 209 10.65 12.73 16.84
N ARG A 210 11.17 12.31 18.00
CA ARG A 210 10.42 11.56 19.00
C ARG A 210 9.08 12.19 19.39
N SER A 211 9.10 13.44 19.86
CA SER A 211 7.90 14.13 20.35
C SER A 211 6.85 14.31 19.25
N GLU A 212 7.29 14.68 18.05
CA GLU A 212 6.45 14.84 16.87
C GLU A 212 5.75 13.51 16.50
N LEU A 213 6.52 12.42 16.38
CA LEU A 213 5.99 11.11 16.03
C LEU A 213 5.10 10.51 17.14
N GLU A 214 5.40 10.80 18.41
CA GLU A 214 4.53 10.42 19.53
C GLU A 214 3.18 11.14 19.49
N GLN A 215 3.16 12.43 19.13
CA GLN A 215 1.93 13.18 18.95
C GLN A 215 1.10 12.64 17.78
N ILE A 216 1.73 12.43 16.62
CA ILE A 216 1.07 11.84 15.44
C ILE A 216 0.49 10.47 15.79
N ARG A 217 1.25 9.63 16.50
CA ARG A 217 0.79 8.31 16.94
C ARG A 217 -0.44 8.41 17.86
N SER A 218 -0.46 9.36 18.80
CA SER A 218 -1.61 9.57 19.68
C SER A 218 -2.85 9.97 18.88
N ASN A 219 -2.71 10.95 17.98
CA ASN A 219 -3.80 11.42 17.12
C ASN A 219 -4.40 10.27 16.28
N LEU A 220 -3.53 9.46 15.67
CA LEU A 220 -3.95 8.30 14.87
C LEU A 220 -4.64 7.22 15.71
N SER A 221 -4.21 7.01 16.96
CA SER A 221 -4.82 6.05 17.87
C SER A 221 -6.25 6.46 18.28
N ASP A 222 -6.43 7.73 18.62
CA ASP A 222 -7.74 8.28 18.98
C ASP A 222 -8.69 8.24 17.77
N ARG A 223 -8.18 8.61 16.59
CA ARG A 223 -8.92 8.53 15.33
C ARG A 223 -9.34 7.10 15.01
N ARG A 224 -8.44 6.13 15.14
CA ARG A 224 -8.74 4.72 14.88
C ARG A 224 -9.86 4.22 15.78
N THR A 225 -9.86 4.60 17.05
CA THR A 225 -10.93 4.26 18.00
C THR A 225 -12.28 4.81 17.51
N ALA A 226 -12.35 6.09 17.17
CA ALA A 226 -13.58 6.71 16.65
C ALA A 226 -14.08 6.05 15.35
N VAL A 227 -13.18 5.73 14.42
CA VAL A 227 -13.51 5.03 13.16
C VAL A 227 -14.10 3.64 13.43
N LEU A 228 -13.50 2.87 14.33
CA LEU A 228 -13.99 1.54 14.68
C LEU A 228 -15.36 1.59 15.37
N GLU A 229 -15.62 2.62 16.18
CA GLU A 229 -16.94 2.85 16.77
C GLU A 229 -18.02 3.19 15.73
N ILE A 230 -17.68 3.95 14.69
CA ILE A 230 -18.59 4.23 13.57
C ILE A 230 -18.93 2.94 12.84
N ILE A 231 -17.91 2.15 12.49
CA ILE A 231 -18.08 0.87 11.81
C ILE A 231 -18.96 -0.07 12.65
N SER A 232 -18.68 -0.20 13.95
CA SER A 232 -19.45 -1.06 14.85
C SER A 232 -20.93 -0.64 14.96
N ARG A 233 -21.25 0.65 14.83
CA ARG A 233 -22.62 1.17 14.94
C ARG A 233 -23.41 1.12 13.64
N HIS A 234 -22.73 1.13 12.50
CA HIS A 234 -23.37 1.37 11.20
C HIS A 234 -23.12 0.28 10.16
N SER A 235 -22.20 -0.65 10.39
CA SER A 235 -21.97 -1.78 9.48
C SER A 235 -23.27 -2.58 9.28
N PRO A 236 -23.57 -3.02 8.04
CA PRO A 236 -24.66 -3.95 7.78
C PRO A 236 -24.54 -5.23 8.63
N ALA A 237 -25.69 -5.77 9.05
CA ALA A 237 -25.77 -7.05 9.76
C ALA A 237 -25.28 -8.22 8.90
N SER A 238 -24.85 -9.31 9.55
CA SER A 238 -24.40 -10.56 8.91
C SER A 238 -25.55 -11.41 8.39
#